data_AF-A0A2V8BCI1-F1
#
_entry.id   AF-A0A2V8BCI1-F1
#
_cell.length_a   1.000
_cell.length_b   1.000
_cell.length_c   1.000
_cell.angle_alpha   90.00
_cell.angle_beta   90.00
_cell.angle_gamma   90.00
#
_symmetry.space_group_name_H-M   'P 1'
#
loop_
_entity.id
_entity.type
_entity.pdbx_description
1 polymer ?
#
loop_
_entity_poly.entity_id
_entity_poly.type
_entity_poly.pdbx_seq_one_letter_code
_entity_poly.pdbx_strand_id
1 'polypeptide(L)'
;ALFSNRWVNASDVTASVQEKLKEGWTPSLADGLATAERERKPVLIDMWATWCKNCLTMDQTTLRDPAVMRALDGYVKVKFQAEDPDARPTRDVMHRLDAVGLPTYVVLRPKKVG
;
A
#
# COMPACT_ATOMS: atom_id res chain seq x y z
N ALA A 1 -7.50 27.60 -13.13
CA ALA A 1 -6.83 27.17 -14.38
C ALA A 1 -7.06 25.67 -14.57
N LEU A 2 -7.51 25.24 -15.75
CA LEU A 2 -8.01 23.88 -16.03
C LEU A 2 -6.96 22.74 -15.88
N PHE A 3 -5.70 23.07 -15.60
CA PHE A 3 -4.58 22.13 -15.50
C PHE A 3 -4.00 21.93 -14.09
N SER A 4 -4.44 22.72 -13.09
CA SER A 4 -3.95 22.63 -11.71
C SER A 4 -4.22 21.27 -11.06
N ASN A 5 -5.19 20.51 -11.57
CA ASN A 5 -5.59 19.22 -11.03
C ASN A 5 -4.79 18.02 -11.59
N ARG A 6 -3.78 18.24 -12.44
CA ARG A 6 -3.07 17.12 -13.10
C ARG A 6 -1.80 16.65 -12.37
N TRP A 7 -1.31 17.44 -11.42
CA TRP A 7 -0.10 17.15 -10.67
C TRP A 7 -0.43 17.00 -9.19
N VAL A 8 0.16 15.99 -8.55
CA VAL A 8 0.08 15.82 -7.08
C VAL A 8 1.33 16.41 -6.45
N ASN A 9 1.20 16.92 -5.23
CA ASN A 9 2.35 17.30 -4.43
C ASN A 9 2.89 16.08 -3.68
N ALA A 10 4.18 15.79 -3.86
CA ALA A 10 4.89 14.70 -3.20
C ALA A 10 4.79 14.76 -1.66
N SER A 11 4.77 15.96 -1.07
CA SER A 11 4.63 16.10 0.38
C SER A 11 3.27 15.64 0.88
N ASP A 12 2.22 15.84 0.09
CA ASP A 12 0.85 15.50 0.48
C ASP A 12 0.66 13.99 0.44
N VAL A 13 1.19 13.32 -0.58
CA VAL A 13 1.20 11.83 -0.65
C VAL A 13 2.03 11.25 0.48
N THR A 14 3.21 11.82 0.75
CA THR A 14 4.06 11.36 1.84
C THR A 14 3.35 11.52 3.19
N ALA A 15 2.71 12.67 3.43
CA ALA A 15 1.96 12.92 4.64
C ALA A 15 0.80 11.94 4.83
N SER A 16 0.02 11.67 3.77
CA SER A 16 -1.10 10.71 3.86
C SER A 16 -0.63 9.30 4.20
N VAL A 17 0.52 8.88 3.67
CA VAL A 17 1.13 7.59 4.01
C VAL A 17 1.61 7.58 5.46
N GLN A 18 2.27 8.64 5.93
CA GLN A 18 2.70 8.73 7.33
C GLN A 18 1.52 8.64 8.31
N GLU A 19 0.35 9.16 7.96
CA GLU A 19 -0.88 8.96 8.74
C GLU A 19 -1.28 7.48 8.79
N LYS A 20 -1.26 6.78 7.65
CA LYS A 20 -1.54 5.33 7.61
C LYS A 20 -0.54 4.53 8.45
N LEU A 21 0.75 4.90 8.44
CA LEU A 21 1.75 4.26 9.30
C LEU A 21 1.43 4.45 10.79
N LYS A 22 0.99 5.64 11.20
CA LYS A 22 0.51 5.90 12.58
C LYS A 22 -0.75 5.10 12.93
N GLU A 23 -1.58 4.78 11.94
CA GLU A 23 -2.76 3.91 12.06
C GLU A 23 -2.42 2.41 12.06
N GLY A 24 -1.14 2.04 12.17
CA GLY A 24 -0.68 0.65 12.33
C GLY A 24 -0.36 -0.08 11.03
N TRP A 25 -0.27 0.63 9.91
CA TRP A 25 0.32 0.06 8.69
C TRP A 25 1.84 -0.01 8.83
N THR A 26 2.47 -1.03 8.24
CA THR A 26 3.94 -1.13 8.20
C THR A 26 4.47 -0.69 6.85
N PRO A 27 5.61 0.03 6.78
CA PRO A 27 6.26 0.34 5.52
C PRO A 27 7.12 -0.82 4.99
N SER A 28 7.37 -1.84 5.83
CA SER A 28 8.25 -2.96 5.53
C SER A 28 7.46 -4.14 5.00
N LEU A 29 7.68 -4.47 3.72
CA LEU A 29 7.10 -5.66 3.11
C LEU A 29 7.54 -6.94 3.84
N ALA A 30 8.81 -7.04 4.20
CA ALA A 30 9.36 -8.20 4.91
C ALA A 30 8.68 -8.40 6.28
N ASP A 31 8.57 -7.35 7.09
CA ASP A 31 7.96 -7.44 8.43
C ASP A 31 6.47 -7.73 8.35
N GLY A 32 5.79 -7.15 7.35
CA GLY A 32 4.39 -7.42 7.07
C GLY A 32 4.13 -8.88 6.70
N LEU A 33 4.93 -9.45 5.81
CA LEU A 33 4.82 -10.86 5.43
C LEU A 33 5.13 -11.80 6.59
N ALA A 34 6.20 -11.53 7.35
CA ALA A 34 6.56 -12.34 8.52
C ALA A 34 5.47 -12.30 9.61
N THR A 35 4.87 -11.13 9.83
CA THR A 35 3.75 -10.97 10.77
C THR A 35 2.51 -11.71 10.29
N ALA A 36 2.16 -11.61 9.00
CA ALA A 36 1.03 -12.30 8.43
C ALA A 36 1.16 -13.83 8.55
N GLU A 37 2.36 -14.36 8.31
CA GLU A 37 2.66 -15.78 8.46
C GLU A 37 2.53 -16.24 9.92
N ARG A 38 3.20 -15.54 10.85
CA ARG A 38 3.17 -15.84 12.29
C ARG A 38 1.77 -15.78 12.87
N GLU A 39 0.99 -14.77 12.51
CA GLU A 39 -0.36 -14.55 13.04
C GLU A 39 -1.46 -15.24 12.24
N ARG A 40 -1.09 -15.93 11.14
CA ARG A 40 -2.04 -16.63 10.25
C ARG A 40 -3.11 -15.70 9.68
N LYS A 41 -2.76 -14.43 9.42
CA LYS A 41 -3.66 -13.39 8.89
C LYS A 41 -3.38 -13.13 7.40
N PRO A 42 -4.38 -12.74 6.61
CA PRO A 42 -4.11 -12.18 5.28
C PRO A 42 -3.31 -10.88 5.40
N VAL A 43 -2.54 -10.58 4.35
CA VAL A 43 -1.84 -9.30 4.19
C VAL A 43 -2.45 -8.52 3.04
N LEU A 44 -2.69 -7.23 3.24
CA LEU A 44 -2.98 -6.26 2.19
C LEU A 44 -1.70 -5.45 1.93
N ILE A 45 -1.20 -5.50 0.70
CA ILE A 45 -0.08 -4.68 0.24
C ILE A 45 -0.66 -3.56 -0.62
N ASP A 46 -0.43 -2.32 -0.22
CA ASP A 46 -0.71 -1.10 -0.99
C ASP A 46 0.60 -0.54 -1.52
N MET A 47 0.77 -0.61 -2.84
CA MET A 47 1.95 -0.08 -3.53
C MET A 47 1.73 1.39 -3.90
N TRP A 48 2.64 2.27 -3.49
CA TRP A 48 2.48 3.72 -3.63
C TRP A 48 3.79 4.42 -4.01
N ALA A 49 3.71 5.67 -4.47
CA ALA A 49 4.87 6.52 -4.74
C ALA A 49 4.51 8.00 -4.53
N THR A 50 5.50 8.88 -4.33
CA THR A 50 5.22 10.30 -4.05
C THR A 50 4.53 11.04 -5.21
N TRP A 51 4.73 10.57 -6.43
CA TRP A 51 4.10 11.11 -7.65
C TRP A 51 2.70 10.52 -7.93
N CYS A 52 2.19 9.64 -7.07
CA CYS A 52 0.94 8.92 -7.28
C CYS A 52 -0.28 9.69 -6.73
N LYS A 53 -0.97 10.44 -7.58
CA LYS A 53 -2.19 11.17 -7.19
C LYS A 53 -3.29 10.26 -6.63
N ASN A 54 -3.50 9.11 -7.26
CA ASN A 54 -4.56 8.18 -6.85
C ASN A 54 -4.26 7.53 -5.50
N CYS A 55 -2.99 7.38 -5.13
CA CYS A 55 -2.59 6.89 -3.81
C CYS A 55 -3.05 7.85 -2.71
N LEU A 56 -2.84 9.15 -2.91
CA LEU A 56 -3.35 10.19 -2.01
C LEU A 56 -4.89 10.16 -1.92
N THR A 57 -5.58 10.06 -3.06
CA THR A 57 -7.05 9.98 -3.06
C THR A 57 -7.54 8.76 -2.29
N MET A 58 -6.94 7.59 -2.46
CA MET A 58 -7.30 6.37 -1.72
C MET A 58 -7.07 6.53 -0.22
N ASP A 59 -5.96 7.14 0.21
CA ASP A 59 -5.66 7.38 1.62
C ASP A 59 -6.64 8.33 2.30
N GLN A 60 -7.10 9.35 1.57
CA GLN A 60 -8.01 10.37 2.07
C GLN A 60 -9.49 9.96 1.98
N THR A 61 -9.82 8.93 1.21
CA THR A 61 -11.20 8.50 0.97
C THR A 61 -11.41 7.04 1.37
N THR A 62 -11.17 6.09 0.48
CA THR A 62 -11.47 4.67 0.67
C THR A 62 -10.84 4.09 1.93
N LEU A 63 -9.59 4.42 2.23
CA LEU A 63 -8.89 3.92 3.43
C LEU A 63 -9.24 4.68 4.73
N ARG A 64 -10.20 5.61 4.67
CA ARG A 64 -10.85 6.27 5.82
C ARG A 64 -12.33 5.88 5.96
N ASP A 65 -12.89 5.17 4.98
CA ASP A 65 -14.27 4.69 5.05
C ASP A 65 -14.41 3.64 6.18
N PRO A 66 -15.32 3.84 7.15
CA PRO A 66 -15.49 2.92 8.27
C PRO A 66 -15.86 1.48 7.86
N ALA A 67 -16.52 1.28 6.72
CA ALA A 67 -16.81 -0.06 6.21
C ALA A 67 -15.53 -0.74 5.69
N VAL A 68 -14.65 0.01 5.02
CA VAL A 68 -13.36 -0.50 4.54
C VAL A 68 -12.43 -0.79 5.70
N MET A 69 -12.35 0.12 6.68
CA MET A 69 -11.54 -0.09 7.88
C MET A 69 -11.93 -1.38 8.59
N ARG A 70 -13.23 -1.59 8.86
CA ARG A 70 -13.75 -2.83 9.47
C ARG A 70 -13.44 -4.07 8.65
N ALA A 71 -13.54 -3.99 7.32
CA ALA A 71 -13.21 -5.12 6.44
C ALA A 71 -11.71 -5.48 6.51
N LEU A 72 -10.84 -4.52 6.87
CA LEU A 72 -9.40 -4.68 6.98
C LEU A 72 -8.88 -4.90 8.41
N ASP A 73 -9.75 -4.96 9.43
CA ASP A 73 -9.33 -5.14 10.84
C ASP A 73 -8.55 -6.45 11.06
N GLY A 74 -8.89 -7.50 10.31
CA GLY A 74 -8.21 -8.79 10.36
C GLY A 74 -6.95 -8.91 9.51
N TYR A 75 -6.52 -7.83 8.84
CA TYR A 75 -5.41 -7.85 7.88
C TYR A 75 -4.15 -7.25 8.48
N VAL A 76 -3.00 -7.83 8.13
CA VAL A 76 -1.73 -7.12 8.19
C VAL A 76 -1.69 -6.15 7.01
N LYS A 77 -1.40 -4.88 7.24
CA LYS A 77 -1.50 -3.83 6.22
C LYS A 77 -0.12 -3.25 5.94
N VAL A 78 0.30 -3.26 4.68
CA VAL A 78 1.64 -2.87 4.22
C VAL A 78 1.54 -1.70 3.25
N LYS A 79 2.32 -0.65 3.48
CA LYS A 79 2.57 0.45 2.53
C LYS A 79 3.91 0.22 1.84
N PHE A 80 3.92 -0.41 0.67
CA PHE A 80 5.13 -0.67 -0.10
C PHE A 80 5.45 0.52 -1.01
N GLN A 81 6.55 1.22 -0.77
CA GLN A 81 6.94 2.35 -1.62
C GLN A 81 7.61 1.85 -2.91
N ALA A 82 6.97 2.12 -4.04
CA ALA A 82 7.41 1.84 -5.39
C ALA A 82 7.79 3.14 -6.13
N GLU A 83 8.68 3.93 -5.50
CA GLU A 83 9.04 5.28 -5.98
C GLU A 83 9.60 5.27 -7.41
N ASP A 84 10.47 4.31 -7.70
CA ASP A 84 10.98 3.98 -9.02
C ASP A 84 10.60 2.53 -9.36
N PRO A 85 9.55 2.32 -10.19
CA PRO A 85 9.09 0.99 -10.58
C PRO A 85 10.12 0.15 -11.36
N ASP A 86 11.11 0.78 -11.99
CA ASP A 86 12.11 0.11 -12.82
C ASP A 86 13.37 -0.27 -12.02
N ALA A 87 13.59 0.39 -10.89
CA ALA A 87 14.70 0.11 -9.98
C ALA A 87 14.50 -1.18 -9.17
N ARG A 88 15.62 -1.83 -8.84
CA ARG A 88 15.65 -2.97 -7.91
C ARG A 88 15.75 -2.45 -6.47
N PRO A 89 15.03 -3.05 -5.50
CA PRO A 89 14.22 -4.29 -5.61
C PRO A 89 12.76 -4.08 -6.06
N THR A 90 12.29 -2.85 -6.21
CA THR A 90 10.89 -2.50 -6.52
C THR A 90 10.33 -3.26 -7.73
N ARG A 91 11.06 -3.24 -8.85
CA ARG A 91 10.68 -3.92 -10.08
C ARG A 91 10.36 -5.40 -9.84
N ASP A 92 11.26 -6.12 -9.15
CA ASP A 92 11.07 -7.55 -8.92
C ASP A 92 9.81 -7.84 -8.08
N VAL A 93 9.53 -6.99 -7.08
CA VAL A 93 8.33 -7.11 -6.25
C VAL A 93 7.07 -6.85 -7.08
N MET A 94 7.05 -5.76 -7.86
CA MET A 94 5.92 -5.41 -8.70
C MET A 94 5.63 -6.49 -9.75
N HIS A 95 6.66 -6.98 -10.45
CA HIS A 95 6.51 -8.07 -11.41
C HIS A 95 6.02 -9.36 -10.77
N ARG A 96 6.53 -9.73 -9.59
CA ARG A 96 6.09 -10.96 -8.90
C ARG A 96 4.62 -10.90 -8.47
N LEU A 97 4.10 -9.71 -8.28
CA LEU A 97 2.74 -9.44 -7.81
C LEU A 97 1.83 -8.93 -8.94
N ASP A 98 2.27 -9.04 -10.20
CA ASP A 98 1.56 -8.59 -11.40
C ASP A 98 1.08 -7.12 -11.33
N ALA A 99 1.83 -6.27 -10.63
CA ALA A 99 1.53 -4.85 -10.48
C ALA A 99 2.02 -4.06 -11.70
N VAL A 100 1.08 -3.54 -12.49
CA VAL A 100 1.35 -2.78 -13.72
C VAL A 100 1.40 -1.26 -13.52
N GLY A 101 0.98 -0.76 -12.36
CA GLY A 101 0.90 0.68 -12.08
C GLY A 101 0.55 0.97 -10.62
N LEU A 102 0.40 2.25 -10.28
CA LEU A 102 0.11 2.68 -8.90
C LEU A 102 -1.21 3.48 -8.78
N PRO A 103 -1.94 3.33 -7.66
CA PRO A 103 -1.73 2.30 -6.66
C PRO A 103 -2.09 0.91 -7.21
N THR A 104 -1.41 -0.12 -6.71
CA THR A 104 -1.84 -1.52 -6.86
C THR A 104 -2.04 -2.11 -5.47
N TYR A 105 -3.18 -2.78 -5.28
CA TYR A 105 -3.52 -3.47 -4.04
C TYR A 105 -3.45 -4.98 -4.25
N VAL A 106 -2.72 -5.69 -3.39
CA VAL A 106 -2.61 -7.15 -3.44
C VAL A 106 -2.95 -7.75 -2.10
N VAL A 107 -3.81 -8.78 -2.11
CA VAL A 107 -4.10 -9.59 -0.93
C VAL A 107 -3.40 -10.93 -1.04
N LEU A 108 -2.51 -11.22 -0.09
CA LEU A 108 -1.89 -12.54 0.03
C LEU A 108 -2.44 -13.25 1.27
N ARG A 109 -2.54 -14.57 1.19
CA ARG A 109 -2.89 -15.43 2.33
C ARG A 109 -1.72 -16.33 2.68
N PRO A 110 -1.39 -16.52 3.97
CA PRO A 110 -0.38 -17.50 4.38
C PRO A 110 -0.70 -18.88 3.81
N LYS A 111 0.31 -19.58 3.30
CA LYS A 111 0.13 -20.96 2.85
C LYS A 111 -0.39 -21.80 4.02
N LYS A 112 -1.40 -22.64 3.76
CA LYS A 112 -1.76 -23.69 4.71
C LYS A 112 -0.63 -24.70 4.70
N VAL A 113 0.10 -24.80 5.82
CA VAL A 113 0.97 -25.95 6.06
C VAL A 113 0.01 -27.07 6.43
N GLY A 114 -0.08 -28.07 5.55
CA GLY A 114 -0.79 -29.32 5.79
C GLY A 114 0.15 -30.37 6.33
#